data_AF-A0A7J7RY37-F1
#
_entry.id   AF-A0A7J7RY37-F1
#
_cell.length_a   1.000
_cell.length_b   1.000
_cell.length_c   1.000
_cell.angle_alpha   90.00
_cell.angle_beta   90.00
_cell.angle_gamma   90.00
#
_symmetry.space_group_name_H-M   'P 1'
#
loop_
_entity.id
_entity.type
_entity.pdbx_description
1 polymer ?
#
loop_
_entity_poly.entity_id
_entity_poly.type
_entity_poly.pdbx_seq_one_letter_code
_entity_poly.pdbx_strand_id
1 'polypeptide(L)'
;MSRRRPEILGFFSTNLQRLMLSAEESCRSLAFSLALRSMQHNPSIAADFLPTFMYCLGSRDFEVVQTALRNLPEYTLLCQEHAAVLLHRAFLVGMYGQMDTSTQISEALRVLHMEAVM
;
A
#
# COMPACT_ATOMS: atom_id res chain seq x y z
N MET A 1 18.21 6.49 10.50
CA MET A 1 18.40 7.43 9.39
C MET A 1 17.09 8.17 9.03
N SER A 2 16.04 7.53 8.48
CA SER A 2 14.83 8.25 8.02
C SER A 2 13.86 8.72 9.11
N ARG A 3 13.95 8.20 10.35
CA ARG A 3 13.09 8.63 11.48
C ARG A 3 13.19 10.12 11.82
N ARG A 4 14.32 10.77 11.52
CA ARG A 4 14.55 12.20 11.82
C ARG A 4 14.41 13.10 10.60
N ARG A 5 14.54 12.55 9.39
CA ARG A 5 14.47 13.26 8.11
C ARG A 5 13.85 12.33 7.05
N PRO A 6 12.52 12.21 7.01
CA PRO A 6 11.82 11.33 6.08
C PRO A 6 11.95 11.77 4.61
N GLU A 7 12.24 13.04 4.33
CA GLU A 7 12.52 13.59 2.99
C GLU A 7 13.55 12.78 2.19
N ILE A 8 14.53 12.19 2.89
CA ILE A 8 15.56 11.37 2.25
C ILE A 8 14.99 10.17 1.49
N LEU A 9 13.78 9.72 1.85
CA LEU A 9 13.12 8.57 1.22
C LEU A 9 12.65 8.86 -0.20
N GLY A 10 12.37 10.13 -0.54
CA GLY A 10 11.98 10.53 -1.89
C GLY A 10 13.04 10.26 -2.95
N PHE A 11 14.33 10.25 -2.57
CA PHE A 11 15.43 9.89 -3.48
C PHE A 11 15.47 8.40 -3.84
N PHE A 12 14.71 7.56 -3.13
CA PHE A 12 14.72 6.11 -3.30
C PHE A 12 13.40 5.55 -3.83
N SER A 13 12.45 6.39 -4.26
CA SER A 13 11.10 5.95 -4.67
C SER A 13 11.12 4.78 -5.66
N THR A 14 11.90 4.86 -6.73
CA THR A 14 12.03 3.76 -7.71
C THR A 14 12.60 2.47 -7.11
N ASN A 15 13.57 2.59 -6.18
CA ASN A 15 14.13 1.42 -5.51
C ASN A 15 13.12 0.78 -4.56
N LEU A 16 12.39 1.60 -3.80
CA LEU A 16 11.33 1.13 -2.91
C LEU A 16 10.22 0.42 -3.69
N GLN A 17 9.77 1.01 -4.80
CA GLN A 17 8.78 0.40 -5.69
C GLN A 17 9.22 -0.99 -6.19
N ARG A 18 10.49 -1.14 -6.60
CA ARG A 18 11.03 -2.44 -7.01
C ARG A 18 11.06 -3.44 -5.84
N LEU A 19 11.47 -3.00 -4.66
CA LEU A 19 11.59 -3.85 -3.47
C LEU A 19 10.25 -4.26 -2.86
N MET A 20 9.16 -3.53 -3.12
CA MET A 20 7.80 -3.94 -2.77
C MET A 20 7.36 -5.25 -3.45
N LEU A 21 8.08 -5.69 -4.48
CA LEU A 21 7.86 -6.97 -5.18
C LEU A 21 8.94 -8.02 -4.86
N SER A 22 9.80 -7.76 -3.87
CA SER A 22 10.82 -8.71 -3.45
C SER A 22 10.18 -10.01 -2.98
N ALA A 23 10.77 -11.14 -3.36
CA ALA A 23 10.40 -12.46 -2.82
C ALA A 23 10.70 -12.55 -1.31
N GLU A 24 11.77 -11.87 -0.87
CA GLU A 24 12.12 -11.76 0.56
C GLU A 24 11.12 -10.91 1.34
N GLU A 25 10.42 -11.54 2.30
CA GLU A 25 9.40 -10.89 3.15
C GLU A 25 9.97 -9.72 3.93
N SER A 26 11.18 -9.87 4.48
CA SER A 26 11.84 -8.83 5.29
C SER A 26 12.12 -7.58 4.46
N CYS A 27 12.65 -7.75 3.25
CA CYS A 27 12.90 -6.67 2.30
C CYS A 27 11.60 -6.00 1.87
N ARG A 28 10.60 -6.79 1.50
CA ARG A 28 9.30 -6.30 1.05
C ARG A 28 8.59 -5.49 2.15
N SER A 29 8.50 -6.04 3.35
CA SER A 29 7.87 -5.38 4.50
C SER A 29 8.57 -4.07 4.87
N LEU A 30 9.90 -4.04 4.81
CA LEU A 30 10.65 -2.82 5.02
C LEU A 30 10.41 -1.80 3.90
N ALA A 31 10.34 -2.24 2.64
CA ALA A 31 10.06 -1.37 1.50
C ALA A 31 8.68 -0.70 1.62
N PHE A 32 7.63 -1.47 1.94
CA PHE A 32 6.29 -0.92 2.24
C PHE A 32 6.34 0.08 3.40
N SER A 33 6.99 -0.28 4.52
CA SER A 33 7.12 0.60 5.69
C SER A 33 7.82 1.94 5.37
N LEU A 34 8.84 1.91 4.50
CA LEU A 34 9.56 3.11 4.08
C LEU A 34 8.76 3.93 3.06
N ALA A 35 8.07 3.28 2.13
CA ALA A 35 7.21 3.93 1.16
C ALA A 35 6.06 4.68 1.86
N LEU A 36 5.34 4.01 2.77
CA LEU A 36 4.27 4.60 3.57
C LEU A 36 4.76 5.78 4.40
N ARG A 37 5.92 5.67 5.05
CA ARG A 37 6.53 6.80 5.78
C ARG A 37 6.84 7.98 4.87
N SER A 38 7.30 7.73 3.64
CA SER A 38 7.58 8.78 2.67
C SER A 38 6.30 9.51 2.25
N MET A 39 5.22 8.75 2.02
CA MET A 39 3.91 9.29 1.65
C MET A 39 3.22 10.03 2.80
N GLN A 40 3.34 9.54 4.03
CA GLN A 40 2.87 10.25 5.23
C GLN A 40 3.52 11.63 5.36
N HIS A 41 4.80 11.74 5.01
CA HIS A 41 5.51 13.01 5.03
C HIS A 41 5.12 13.93 3.85
N ASN A 42 4.91 13.35 2.67
CA ASN A 42 4.48 14.09 1.48
C ASN A 42 3.39 13.31 0.74
N PRO A 43 2.10 13.56 1.00
CA PRO A 43 1.01 12.80 0.36
C PRO A 43 0.98 12.92 -1.17
N SER A 44 1.55 13.98 -1.75
CA SER A 44 1.57 14.20 -3.21
C SER A 44 2.28 13.09 -4.00
N ILE A 45 3.19 12.34 -3.37
CA ILE A 45 3.89 11.23 -4.02
C ILE A 45 3.12 9.90 -3.93
N ALA A 46 1.98 9.84 -3.23
CA ALA A 46 1.25 8.58 -3.05
C ALA A 46 0.76 7.99 -4.38
N ALA A 47 0.32 8.84 -5.31
CA ALA A 47 -0.10 8.47 -6.65
C ALA A 47 1.03 7.79 -7.45
N ASP A 48 2.29 8.20 -7.25
CA ASP A 48 3.44 7.62 -7.97
C ASP A 48 3.64 6.13 -7.62
N PHE A 49 3.23 5.69 -6.43
CA PHE A 49 3.30 4.29 -5.99
C PHE A 49 2.11 3.45 -6.45
N LEU A 50 1.05 4.05 -7.00
CA LEU A 50 -0.19 3.36 -7.33
C LEU A 50 0.02 2.21 -8.32
N PRO A 51 0.78 2.37 -9.44
CA PRO A 51 1.00 1.28 -10.38
C PRO A 51 1.69 0.07 -9.72
N THR A 52 2.68 0.33 -8.87
CA THR A 52 3.39 -0.72 -8.13
C THR A 52 2.47 -1.40 -7.13
N PHE A 53 1.67 -0.66 -6.36
CA PHE A 53 0.75 -1.23 -5.38
C PHE A 53 -0.31 -2.11 -6.06
N MET A 54 -0.86 -1.66 -7.19
CA MET A 54 -1.79 -2.43 -8.02
C MET A 54 -1.17 -3.72 -8.56
N TYR A 55 0.10 -3.66 -8.96
CA TYR A 55 0.85 -4.83 -9.40
C TYR A 55 1.08 -5.80 -8.24
N CYS A 56 1.38 -5.32 -7.03
CA CYS A 56 1.49 -6.17 -5.84
C CYS A 56 0.18 -6.90 -5.54
N LEU A 57 -0.96 -6.20 -5.55
CA LEU A 57 -2.28 -6.82 -5.36
C LEU A 57 -2.63 -7.83 -6.47
N GLY A 58 -2.14 -7.60 -7.68
CA GLY A 58 -2.34 -8.49 -8.83
C GLY A 58 -1.27 -9.56 -9.03
N SER A 59 -0.33 -9.71 -8.09
CA SER A 59 0.79 -10.62 -8.24
C SER A 59 0.34 -12.08 -8.26
N ARG A 60 1.11 -12.92 -8.94
CA ARG A 60 0.96 -14.39 -8.86
C ARG A 60 1.60 -14.95 -7.57
N ASP A 61 2.46 -14.16 -6.94
CA ASP A 61 3.07 -14.50 -5.67
C ASP A 61 2.14 -14.11 -4.51
N PHE A 62 1.63 -15.12 -3.83
CA PHE A 62 0.69 -14.98 -2.71
C PHE A 62 1.26 -14.12 -1.56
N GLU A 63 2.55 -14.27 -1.27
CA GLU A 63 3.20 -13.54 -0.16
C GLU A 63 3.26 -12.04 -0.44
N VAL A 64 3.46 -11.68 -1.72
CA VAL A 64 3.41 -10.29 -2.18
C VAL A 64 2.00 -9.72 -2.05
N VAL A 65 0.99 -10.46 -2.50
CA VAL A 65 -0.42 -10.05 -2.41
C VAL A 65 -0.83 -9.86 -0.95
N GLN A 66 -0.50 -10.81 -0.08
CA GLN A 66 -0.82 -10.74 1.35
C GLN A 66 -0.16 -9.54 2.04
N THR A 67 1.08 -9.22 1.66
CA THR A 67 1.77 -8.04 2.19
C THR A 67 1.10 -6.74 1.72
N ALA A 68 0.71 -6.66 0.44
CA ALA A 68 -0.01 -5.50 -0.09
C ALA A 68 -1.37 -5.32 0.60
N LEU A 69 -2.14 -6.41 0.78
CA LEU A 69 -3.41 -6.37 1.50
C LEU A 69 -3.25 -5.88 2.94
N ARG A 70 -2.23 -6.34 3.67
CA ARG A 70 -1.96 -5.88 5.05
C ARG A 70 -1.72 -4.36 5.12
N ASN A 71 -1.10 -3.78 4.08
CA ASN A 71 -0.80 -2.35 4.00
C ASN A 71 -1.91 -1.54 3.29
N LEU A 72 -2.96 -2.20 2.79
CA LEU A 72 -4.04 -1.58 2.03
C LEU A 72 -4.75 -0.46 2.81
N PRO A 73 -5.14 -0.62 4.10
CA PRO A 73 -5.87 0.44 4.80
C PRO A 73 -5.08 1.74 4.89
N GLU A 74 -3.81 1.65 5.27
CA GLU A 74 -2.92 2.81 5.41
C GLU A 74 -2.61 3.44 4.06
N TYR A 75 -2.34 2.65 3.02
CA TYR A 75 -2.09 3.20 1.68
C TYR A 75 -3.34 3.87 1.08
N THR A 76 -4.52 3.29 1.28
CA THR A 76 -5.79 3.84 0.81
C THR A 76 -6.10 5.18 1.46
N LEU A 77 -5.79 5.31 2.76
CA LEU A 77 -5.89 6.58 3.49
C LEU A 77 -4.99 7.66 2.91
N LEU A 78 -3.75 7.32 2.52
CA LEU A 78 -2.79 8.26 1.96
C LEU A 78 -3.06 8.61 0.49
N CYS A 79 -3.79 7.75 -0.23
CA CYS A 79 -4.09 7.87 -1.65
C CYS A 79 -5.62 7.90 -1.90
N GLN A 80 -6.33 8.77 -1.16
CA GLN A 80 -7.81 8.78 -1.13
C GLN A 80 -8.45 8.99 -2.50
N GLU A 81 -7.84 9.82 -3.36
CA GLU A 81 -8.27 10.05 -4.74
C GLU A 81 -8.40 8.76 -5.57
N HIS A 82 -7.61 7.73 -5.23
CA HIS A 82 -7.62 6.42 -5.89
C HIS A 82 -8.18 5.30 -5.00
N ALA A 83 -8.82 5.63 -3.88
CA ALA A 83 -9.32 4.64 -2.92
C ALA A 83 -10.32 3.66 -3.56
N ALA A 84 -11.24 4.16 -4.38
CA ALA A 84 -12.25 3.31 -5.03
C ALA A 84 -11.63 2.20 -5.88
N VAL A 85 -10.59 2.52 -6.67
CA VAL A 85 -9.93 1.53 -7.53
C VAL A 85 -9.09 0.55 -6.71
N LEU A 86 -8.45 1.00 -5.62
CA LEU A 86 -7.69 0.15 -4.70
C LEU A 86 -8.58 -0.88 -4.00
N LEU A 87 -9.70 -0.43 -3.43
CA LEU A 87 -10.66 -1.30 -2.76
C LEU A 87 -11.33 -2.27 -3.73
N HIS A 88 -11.68 -1.81 -4.94
CA HIS A 88 -12.19 -2.68 -5.99
C HIS A 88 -11.17 -3.77 -6.34
N ARG A 89 -9.89 -3.43 -6.50
CA ARG A 89 -8.85 -4.42 -6.79
C ARG A 89 -8.70 -5.43 -5.66
N ALA A 90 -8.66 -4.99 -4.40
CA ALA A 90 -8.59 -5.88 -3.25
C ALA A 90 -9.79 -6.83 -3.17
N PHE A 91 -11.00 -6.34 -3.47
CA PHE A 91 -12.20 -7.16 -3.53
C PHE A 91 -12.12 -8.25 -4.60
N LEU A 92 -11.67 -7.92 -5.82
CA LEU A 92 -11.48 -8.90 -6.89
C LEU A 92 -10.44 -9.96 -6.51
N VAL A 93 -9.36 -9.56 -5.84
CA VAL A 93 -8.34 -10.49 -5.32
C VAL A 93 -8.96 -11.45 -4.30
N GLY A 94 -9.82 -10.96 -3.40
CA GLY A 94 -10.52 -11.83 -2.47
C GLY A 94 -11.45 -12.82 -3.17
N MET A 95 -12.28 -12.33 -4.10
CA MET A 95 -13.24 -13.15 -4.84
C MET A 95 -12.58 -14.26 -5.67
N TYR A 96 -11.54 -13.93 -6.43
CA TYR A 96 -10.94 -14.87 -7.38
C TYR A 96 -9.71 -15.61 -6.82
N GLY A 97 -9.03 -15.03 -5.84
CA GLY A 97 -7.82 -15.59 -5.23
C GLY A 97 -8.08 -16.50 -4.03
N GLN A 98 -9.35 -16.72 -3.65
CA GLN A 98 -9.73 -17.47 -2.44
C GLN A 98 -9.08 -16.92 -1.16
N MET A 99 -8.90 -15.60 -1.09
CA MET A 99 -8.33 -14.90 0.06
C MET A 99 -9.43 -14.17 0.81
N ASP A 100 -9.42 -14.26 2.14
CA ASP A 100 -10.26 -13.38 2.95
C ASP A 100 -9.63 -11.99 3.02
N THR A 101 -10.24 -11.04 2.29
CA THR A 101 -9.83 -9.63 2.25
C THR A 101 -10.78 -8.73 3.05
N SER A 102 -11.81 -9.32 3.67
CA SER A 102 -12.91 -8.59 4.32
C SER A 102 -12.41 -7.67 5.42
N THR A 103 -11.43 -8.13 6.21
CA THR A 103 -10.87 -7.38 7.34
C THR A 103 -10.17 -6.11 6.84
N GLN A 104 -9.30 -6.23 5.82
CA GLN A 104 -8.52 -5.13 5.29
C GLN A 104 -9.39 -4.12 4.55
N ILE A 105 -10.38 -4.58 3.79
CA ILE A 105 -11.34 -3.70 3.10
C ILE A 105 -12.19 -2.95 4.13
N SER A 106 -12.70 -3.64 5.16
CA SER A 106 -13.52 -3.02 6.20
C SER A 106 -12.73 -1.98 7.00
N GLU A 107 -11.47 -2.27 7.32
CA GLU A 107 -10.58 -1.33 8.00
C GLU A 107 -10.29 -0.09 7.15
N ALA A 108 -9.99 -0.29 5.86
CA ALA A 108 -9.77 0.81 4.92
C ALA A 108 -11.00 1.73 4.83
N LEU A 109 -12.20 1.15 4.69
CA LEU A 109 -13.46 1.90 4.67
C LEU A 109 -13.70 2.66 5.98
N ARG A 110 -13.42 2.04 7.13
CA ARG A 110 -13.57 2.69 8.44
C ARG A 110 -12.65 3.91 8.56
N VAL A 111 -11.39 3.76 8.16
CA VAL A 111 -10.39 4.84 8.24
C VAL A 111 -10.73 5.99 7.30
N LEU A 112 -11.15 5.69 6.06
CA LEU A 112 -11.64 6.72 5.11
C LEU A 112 -12.86 7.47 5.66
N HIS A 113 -13.79 6.78 6.30
CA HIS A 113 -14.97 7.42 6.89
C HIS A 113 -14.60 8.32 8.08
N MET A 114 -13.63 7.92 8.90
CA MET A 114 -13.18 8.73 10.03
C MET A 114 -12.53 10.04 9.59
N GLU A 115 -11.72 10.05 8.53
CA GLU A 115 -11.18 11.28 7.93
C GLU A 115 -12.27 12.19 7.37
N ALA A 116 -13.30 11.63 6.72
CA ALA A 116 -14.36 12.43 6.11
C ALA A 116 -15.26 13.16 7.14
N VAL A 117 -15.17 12.80 8.42
CA VAL A 117 -15.97 13.37 9.52
C VAL A 117 -15.16 14.36 10.38
N MET A 118 -13.84 14.45 10.18
CA MET A 118 -12.94 15.42 10.85
C MET A 118 -12.86 16.74 10.08
#